data_AF-A0A946JW71-F1
#
_entry.id   AF-A0A946JW71-F1
#
_cell.length_a   1.000
_cell.length_b   1.000
_cell.length_c   1.000
_cell.angle_alpha   90.00
_cell.angle_beta   90.00
_cell.angle_gamma   90.00
#
_symmetry.space_group_name_H-M   'P 1'
#
loop_
_entity.id
_entity.type
_entity.pdbx_description
1 polymer ?
#
loop_
_entity_poly.entity_id
_entity_poly.type
_entity_poly.pdbx_seq_one_letter_code
_entity_poly.pdbx_strand_id
1 'polypeptide(L)' 'LQELIYFSLVTQTTLGYGDLSPTLGSARIIASFQAIVGQLYLAVVVARLVGIAISGQENKE' A
#
# COMPACT_ATOMS: atom_id res chain seq x y z
N LEU A 1 18.10 -2.19 -9.15
CA LEU A 1 16.78 -1.53 -9.20
C LEU A 1 15.64 -2.50 -8.87
N GLN A 2 15.61 -3.69 -9.49
CA GLN A 2 14.57 -4.71 -9.23
C GLN A 2 14.44 -5.07 -7.74
N GLU A 3 15.54 -5.28 -7.02
CA GLU A 3 15.55 -5.52 -5.56
C GLU A 3 14.85 -4.42 -4.74
N LEU A 4 15.03 -3.15 -5.14
CA LEU A 4 14.40 -2.01 -4.45
C LEU A 4 12.90 -1.95 -4.72
N ILE A 5 12.48 -2.30 -5.94
CA ILE A 5 11.06 -2.43 -6.30
C ILE A 5 10.44 -3.58 -5.51
N TYR A 6 11.11 -4.73 -5.43
CA TYR A 6 10.68 -5.86 -4.65
C TYR A 6 10.50 -5.50 -3.16
N PHE A 7 11.51 -4.88 -2.53
CA PHE A 7 11.40 -4.42 -1.14
C PHE A 7 10.26 -3.42 -0.95
N SER A 8 10.08 -2.51 -1.91
CA SER A 8 8.98 -1.54 -1.88
C SER A 8 7.63 -2.26 -1.87
N LEU A 9 7.41 -3.21 -2.78
CA LEU A 9 6.17 -3.98 -2.87
C LEU A 9 5.94 -4.80 -1.60
N VAL A 10 6.93 -5.57 -1.16
CA VAL A 10 6.87 -6.42 0.04
C VAL A 10 6.57 -5.61 1.30
N THR A 11 7.13 -4.41 1.41
CA THR A 11 6.86 -3.47 2.51
C THR A 11 5.44 -2.91 2.42
N GLN A 12 5.02 -2.49 1.22
CA GLN A 12 3.70 -1.91 0.97
C GLN A 12 2.55 -2.90 1.22
N THR A 13 2.76 -4.17 0.89
CA THR A 13 1.81 -5.26 1.13
C THR A 13 1.95 -5.91 2.51
N THR A 14 2.79 -5.34 3.38
CA THR A 14 3.09 -5.86 4.73
C THR A 14 3.53 -7.32 4.75
N LEU A 15 4.15 -7.82 3.67
CA LEU A 15 4.64 -9.19 3.57
C LEU A 15 5.92 -9.38 4.40
N GLY A 16 6.87 -8.45 4.26
CA GLY A 16 8.07 -8.39 5.09
C GLY A 16 8.91 -9.67 5.14
N TYR A 17 9.29 -10.25 4.00
CA TYR A 17 10.12 -11.47 3.95
C TYR A 17 11.45 -11.36 4.72
N GLY A 18 11.98 -10.15 4.88
CA GLY A 18 13.16 -9.87 5.72
C GLY A 18 14.50 -10.17 5.05
N ASP A 19 14.49 -10.58 3.79
CA ASP A 19 15.64 -10.76 2.91
C ASP A 19 16.32 -9.44 2.55
N LEU A 20 15.54 -8.35 2.38
CA LEU A 20 16.05 -6.99 2.25
C LEU A 20 15.58 -6.13 3.43
N SER A 21 16.51 -5.41 4.08
CA SER A 21 16.19 -4.51 5.19
C SER A 21 16.97 -3.18 5.14
N PRO A 22 16.34 -2.05 5.52
CA PRO A 22 17.01 -0.76 5.55
C PRO A 22 18.03 -0.70 6.69
N THR A 23 19.31 -0.57 6.33
CA THR A 23 20.42 -0.47 7.27
C THR A 23 20.59 0.95 7.83
N LEU A 24 20.29 1.97 7.02
CA LEU A 24 20.39 3.37 7.42
C LEU A 24 19.17 3.82 8.23
N GLY A 25 19.39 4.61 9.29
CA GLY A 25 18.31 5.11 10.15
C GLY A 25 17.24 5.92 9.40
N SER A 26 17.65 6.76 8.45
CA SER A 26 16.73 7.52 7.59
C SER A 26 15.93 6.61 6.65
N ALA A 27 16.54 5.55 6.12
CA ALA A 27 15.86 4.59 5.27
C ALA A 27 14.77 3.81 6.03
N ARG A 28 14.97 3.51 7.32
CA ARG A 28 13.94 2.91 8.19
C ARG A 28 12.73 3.81 8.34
N ILE A 29 12.95 5.11 8.57
CA ILE A 29 11.86 6.10 8.68
C ILE A 29 11.07 6.14 7.37
N ILE A 30 11.75 6.23 6.23
CA ILE A 30 11.11 6.26 4.90
C ILE A 30 10.29 4.99 4.65
N ALA A 31 10.85 3.80 4.94
CA ALA A 31 10.15 2.52 4.77
C ALA A 31 8.90 2.43 5.66
N SER A 32 8.97 2.92 6.91
CA SER A 32 7.81 2.97 7.81
C SER A 32 6.72 3.92 7.28
N PHE A 33 7.09 5.11 6.81
CA PHE A 33 6.13 6.03 6.19
C PHE A 33 5.50 5.44 4.92
N GLN A 34 6.31 4.79 4.09
CA GLN A 34 5.84 4.09 2.89
C GLN A 34 4.79 3.02 3.24
N ALA A 35 5.01 2.22 4.28
CA ALA A 35 4.05 1.20 4.72
C ALA A 35 2.70 1.81 5.13
N ILE A 36 2.71 2.91 5.88
CA ILE A 36 1.49 3.61 6.32
C ILE A 36 0.74 4.19 5.11
N VAL A 37 1.45 4.89 4.22
CA VAL A 37 0.85 5.50 3.03
C VAL A 37 0.27 4.44 2.10
N GLY A 38 0.97 3.31 1.93
CA GLY A 38 0.51 2.18 1.13
C GLY A 38 -0.84 1.61 1.60
N GLN A 39 -0.98 1.43 2.91
CA GLN A 39 -2.23 0.93 3.51
C GLN A 39 -3.38 1.92 3.35
N LEU A 40 -3.15 3.22 3.62
CA LEU A 40 -4.18 4.24 3.45
C LEU A 40 -4.63 4.35 1.99
N TYR A 41 -3.71 4.25 1.04
CA TYR A 41 -4.05 4.26 -0.38
C TYR A 41 -4.97 3.09 -0.75
N LEU A 42 -4.62 1.86 -0.37
CA LEU A 42 -5.45 0.68 -0.65
C LEU A 42 -6.84 0.79 -0.03
N ALA A 43 -6.93 1.23 1.24
CA ALA A 43 -8.21 1.41 1.92
C ALA A 43 -9.11 2.44 1.22
N VAL A 44 -8.55 3.60 0.83
CA VAL A 44 -9.29 4.65 0.12
C VAL A 44 -9.74 4.17 -1.25
N VAL A 45 -8.88 3.49 -2.01
CA VAL A 45 -9.23 2.96 -3.33
C VAL A 45 -10.39 1.96 -3.21
N VAL A 46 -10.32 1.02 -2.28
CA VAL A 46 -11.40 0.05 -2.04
C VAL A 46 -12.70 0.76 -1.65
N ALA A 47 -12.65 1.70 -0.69
CA ALA A 47 -13.82 2.46 -0.28
C ALA A 47 -14.48 3.23 -1.45
N ARG A 48 -13.66 3.82 -2.33
CA ARG A 48 -14.13 4.53 -3.52
C ARG A 48 -14.78 3.60 -4.54
N LEU A 49 -14.17 2.45 -4.78
CA LEU A 49 -14.73 1.44 -5.69
C LEU A 49 -16.08 0.91 -5.18
N VAL A 50 -16.17 0.61 -3.88
CA VAL A 50 -17.41 0.16 -3.24
C VAL A 50 -18.47 1.27 -3.30
N GLY A 51 -18.11 2.52 -3.01
CA GLY A 51 -19.04 3.65 -3.10
C GLY A 51 -19.64 3.80 -4.50
N ILE A 52 -18.81 3.71 -5.55
CA ILE A 52 -19.27 3.75 -6.95
C ILE A 52 -20.18 2.56 -7.27
N ALA A 53 -19.82 1.35 -6.81
CA ALA A 53 -20.60 0.14 -7.04
C ALA A 53 -22.01 0.24 -6.41
N ILE A 54 -22.11 0.84 -5.22
CA ILE A 54 -23.39 1.06 -4.53
C ILE A 54 -24.21 2.16 -5.23
N SER A 55 -23.62 3.32 -5.54
CA SER A 55 -24.33 4.40 -6.24
C SER A 55 -24.82 4.00 -7.64
N GLY A 56 -24.13 3.08 -8.32
CA GLY A 56 -24.55 2.54 -9.62
C GLY A 56 -25.76 1.59 -9.54
N GLN A 57 -26.09 1.06 -8.36
CA GLN A 57 -27.27 0.21 -8.13
C GLN A 57 -28.53 1.05 -7.91
N GLU A 58 -28.42 2.19 -7.22
CA GLU A 58 -29.53 3.11 -6.93
C GLU A 58 -30.17 3.71 -8.19
N ASN A 59 -29.40 3.84 -9.28
CA ASN A 59 -29.89 4.41 -10.54
C ASN A 59 -30.57 3.37 -11.48
N LYS A 60 -30.84 2.16 -10.98
CA LYS A 60 -31.48 1.06 -11.74
C LYS A 60 -32.87 0.68 -11.21
N GLU A 61 -33.36 1.34 -10.17
CA GLU A 61 -34.75 1.26 -9.67
C GLU A 61 -35.54 2.50 -10.09
#